data_AF-A0A8H4RB19-F1
#
_entry.id   AF-A0A8H4RB19-F1
#
_cell.length_a   1.000
_cell.length_b   1.000
_cell.length_c   1.000
_cell.angle_alpha   90.00
_cell.angle_beta   90.00
_cell.angle_gamma   90.00
#
_symmetry.space_group_name_H-M   'P 1'
#
loop_
_entity.id
_entity.type
_entity.pdbx_description
1 polymer ?
#
loop_
_entity_poly.entity_id
_entity_poly.type
_entity_poly.pdbx_seq_one_letter_code
_entity_poly.pdbx_strand_id
1 'polypeptide(L)'
;MISTSRWRTLELRLMYHYTAVVSHTIPGCNGAPTEAWQRTIPQLSFESEVVLNPMLALSALHLHAHSHNDSNMAIALRRYLDQSLVNHRQALSNPGEELSEQLWLSAVLLSHIYWLLAHQAQPNEAYELPLQAFKMLEGVGVLFEQKNVFLGRQGYMWIGYEAMPHIAPEAKLSIAAQIQLRSIEEDLTYLLDAFDVPALPDNDKSIYIEAKNYVLHHYRAFFSGADPKTFQRFIAFIVVRCQPGYRNKLEQYDPLAMALMARMLVLQSGLGHAWWMNGRGDYEVIERDVRGIRELIPANLRWVMDWPCKVLDREIILTRD
;
A
#
# COMPACT_ATOMS: atom_id res chain seq x y z
N MET A 1 -32.95 -12.22 8.96
CA MET A 1 -33.15 -10.93 8.25
C MET A 1 -32.96 -9.79 9.24
N ILE A 2 -32.02 -8.88 8.98
CA ILE A 2 -31.82 -7.67 9.79
C ILE A 2 -32.94 -6.68 9.42
N SER A 3 -33.64 -6.11 10.41
CA SER A 3 -34.72 -5.15 10.17
C SER A 3 -34.18 -3.85 9.56
N THR A 4 -35.00 -3.15 8.77
CA THR A 4 -34.64 -1.85 8.14
C THR A 4 -34.14 -0.82 9.15
N SER A 5 -34.74 -0.76 10.34
CA SER A 5 -34.28 0.09 11.45
C SER A 5 -32.87 -0.27 11.92
N ARG A 6 -32.56 -1.56 12.03
CA ARG A 6 -31.23 -2.05 12.45
C ARG A 6 -30.15 -1.77 11.39
N TRP A 7 -30.52 -1.77 10.10
CA TRP A 7 -29.62 -1.37 9.02
C TRP A 7 -29.27 0.12 9.05
N ARG A 8 -30.27 0.99 9.24
CA ARG A 8 -30.03 2.43 9.34
C ARG A 8 -29.09 2.77 10.49
N THR A 9 -29.27 2.13 11.64
CA THR A 9 -28.37 2.30 12.80
C THR A 9 -26.94 1.84 12.49
N LEU A 10 -26.79 0.75 11.72
CA LEU A 10 -25.47 0.29 11.29
C LEU A 10 -24.79 1.29 10.34
N GLU A 11 -25.51 1.83 9.35
CA GLU A 11 -24.98 2.85 8.43
C GLU A 11 -24.51 4.09 9.18
N LEU A 12 -25.32 4.58 10.13
CA LEU A 12 -24.94 5.70 10.99
C LEU A 12 -23.70 5.39 11.83
N ARG A 13 -23.58 4.17 12.36
CA ARG A 13 -22.38 3.72 13.09
C ARG A 13 -21.15 3.70 12.19
N LEU A 14 -21.25 3.18 10.97
CA LEU A 14 -20.14 3.11 10.01
C LEU A 14 -19.69 4.49 9.52
N MET A 15 -20.65 5.38 9.25
CA MET A 15 -20.42 6.79 8.91
C MET A 15 -19.73 7.53 10.06
N TYR A 16 -20.23 7.37 11.29
CA TYR A 16 -19.60 7.94 12.48
C TYR A 16 -18.19 7.39 12.68
N HIS A 17 -18.00 6.08 12.54
CA HIS A 17 -16.69 5.45 12.66
C HIS A 17 -15.70 5.95 11.60
N TYR A 18 -16.18 6.19 10.37
CA TYR A 18 -15.34 6.77 9.33
C TYR A 18 -14.83 8.14 9.75
N THR A 19 -15.76 9.03 10.09
CA THR A 19 -15.46 10.44 10.38
C THR A 19 -14.68 10.64 11.68
N ALA A 20 -14.94 9.82 12.70
CA ALA A 20 -14.29 9.91 14.00
C ALA A 20 -12.95 9.17 14.09
N VAL A 21 -12.74 8.13 13.27
CA VAL A 21 -11.57 7.24 13.40
C VAL A 21 -10.84 7.06 12.06
N VAL A 22 -11.46 6.43 11.08
CA VAL A 22 -10.77 5.97 9.84
C VAL A 22 -10.13 7.13 9.08
N SER A 23 -10.84 8.25 8.94
CA SER A 23 -10.33 9.44 8.25
C SER A 23 -9.07 10.05 8.89
N HIS A 24 -8.77 9.70 10.14
CA HIS A 24 -7.59 10.17 10.88
C HIS A 24 -6.43 9.17 10.87
N THR A 25 -6.66 7.93 10.44
CA THR A 25 -5.60 6.91 10.36
C THR A 25 -4.81 6.98 9.06
N ILE A 26 -5.42 7.47 7.97
CA ILE A 26 -4.80 7.57 6.65
C ILE A 26 -4.03 8.91 6.55
N PRO A 27 -2.72 8.89 6.22
CA PRO A 27 -1.95 10.10 6.09
C PRO A 27 -2.36 10.87 4.83
N GLY A 28 -2.50 12.19 4.96
CA GLY A 28 -2.61 13.07 3.80
C GLY A 28 -1.36 13.00 2.92
N CYS A 29 -1.55 13.23 1.63
CA CYS A 29 -0.48 13.36 0.66
C CYS A 29 -0.90 14.25 -0.50
N ASN A 30 0.02 14.45 -1.43
CA ASN A 30 -0.26 15.12 -2.70
C ASN A 30 -1.38 14.41 -3.48
N GLY A 31 -1.42 13.07 -3.40
CA GLY A 31 -2.49 12.20 -3.91
C GLY A 31 -3.85 12.61 -3.40
N ALA A 32 -4.06 12.48 -2.10
CA ALA A 32 -5.28 12.86 -1.40
C ALA A 32 -4.89 13.60 -0.11
N PRO A 33 -5.10 14.93 -0.03
CA PRO A 33 -4.73 15.70 1.15
C PRO A 33 -5.57 15.27 2.36
N THR A 34 -5.11 15.64 3.56
CA THR A 34 -5.84 15.33 4.82
C THR A 34 -7.30 15.80 4.77
N GLU A 35 -7.56 16.94 4.13
CA GLU A 35 -8.92 17.46 3.92
C GLU A 35 -9.81 16.52 3.10
N ALA A 36 -9.24 15.85 2.10
CA ALA A 36 -9.99 14.90 1.27
C ALA A 36 -10.55 13.75 2.13
N TRP A 37 -9.72 13.19 3.02
CA TRP A 37 -10.10 12.12 3.92
C TRP A 37 -11.11 12.54 4.98
N GLN A 38 -10.92 13.72 5.58
CA GLN A 38 -11.65 14.16 6.76
C GLN A 38 -12.91 14.98 6.46
N ARG A 39 -12.99 15.61 5.28
CA ARG A 39 -14.11 16.49 4.91
C ARG A 39 -14.73 16.14 3.56
N THR A 40 -13.92 16.09 2.50
CA THR A 40 -14.45 15.93 1.14
C THR A 40 -15.16 14.60 0.93
N ILE A 41 -14.53 13.48 1.29
CA ILE A 41 -15.15 12.15 1.18
C ILE A 41 -16.47 12.08 1.98
N PRO A 42 -16.53 12.46 3.28
CA PRO A 42 -17.79 12.52 4.01
C PRO A 42 -18.86 13.39 3.35
N GLN A 43 -18.51 14.58 2.86
CA GLN A 43 -19.47 15.48 2.21
C GLN A 43 -20.02 14.88 0.92
N LEU A 44 -19.14 14.42 0.03
CA LEU A 44 -19.54 13.78 -1.24
C LEU A 44 -20.35 12.49 -1.01
N SER A 45 -20.14 11.79 0.10
CA SER A 45 -20.89 10.58 0.44
C SER A 45 -22.39 10.83 0.68
N PHE A 46 -22.79 12.05 1.06
CA PHE A 46 -24.21 12.38 1.19
C PHE A 46 -24.90 12.58 -0.17
N GLU A 47 -24.12 12.83 -1.22
CA GLU A 47 -24.62 13.15 -2.56
C GLU A 47 -24.41 12.01 -3.56
N SER A 48 -23.49 11.07 -3.28
CA SER A 48 -23.10 10.03 -4.21
C SER A 48 -22.83 8.69 -3.54
N GLU A 49 -23.62 7.68 -3.92
CA GLU A 49 -23.39 6.29 -3.50
C GLU A 49 -22.06 5.71 -4.00
N VAL A 50 -21.49 6.29 -5.07
CA VAL A 50 -20.17 5.92 -5.61
C VAL A 50 -19.07 6.13 -4.56
N VAL A 51 -19.22 7.13 -3.69
CA VAL A 51 -18.29 7.43 -2.59
C VAL A 51 -18.78 6.83 -1.27
N LEU A 52 -20.09 6.88 -1.01
CA LEU A 52 -20.67 6.37 0.24
C LEU A 52 -20.35 4.90 0.46
N ASN A 53 -20.61 4.05 -0.55
CA ASN A 53 -20.44 2.61 -0.41
C ASN A 53 -18.99 2.22 -0.05
N PRO A 54 -17.94 2.68 -0.77
CA PRO A 54 -16.58 2.29 -0.41
C PRO A 54 -16.14 2.93 0.91
N MET A 55 -16.63 4.12 1.26
CA MET A 55 -16.36 4.73 2.57
C MET A 55 -16.93 3.87 3.72
N LEU A 56 -18.18 3.40 3.59
CA LEU A 56 -18.81 2.50 4.59
C LEU A 56 -18.12 1.13 4.62
N ALA A 57 -17.71 0.60 3.46
CA ALA A 57 -16.95 -0.65 3.37
C ALA A 57 -15.60 -0.53 4.11
N LEU A 58 -14.87 0.57 3.92
CA LEU A 58 -13.60 0.80 4.61
C LEU A 58 -13.78 0.90 6.13
N SER A 59 -14.85 1.54 6.61
CA SER A 59 -15.21 1.54 8.03
C SER A 59 -15.53 0.15 8.57
N ALA A 60 -16.31 -0.63 7.82
CA ALA A 60 -16.65 -1.99 8.20
C ALA A 60 -15.39 -2.88 8.26
N LEU A 61 -14.48 -2.72 7.30
CA LEU A 61 -13.17 -3.38 7.28
C LEU A 61 -12.33 -3.00 8.50
N HIS A 62 -12.23 -1.71 8.84
CA HIS A 62 -11.52 -1.26 10.02
C HIS A 62 -12.08 -1.87 11.30
N LEU A 63 -13.40 -1.85 11.47
CA LEU A 63 -14.05 -2.43 12.65
C LEU A 63 -13.86 -3.95 12.71
N HIS A 64 -13.98 -4.64 11.58
CA HIS A 64 -13.73 -6.09 11.48
C HIS A 64 -12.30 -6.44 11.88
N ALA A 65 -11.30 -5.70 11.40
CA ALA A 65 -9.89 -5.91 11.73
C ALA A 65 -9.57 -5.73 13.24
N HIS A 66 -10.43 -5.01 13.97
CA HIS A 66 -10.28 -4.77 15.42
C HIS A 66 -11.22 -5.61 16.29
N SER A 67 -12.15 -6.36 15.68
CA SER A 67 -13.18 -7.11 16.40
C SER A 67 -13.20 -8.55 15.90
N HIS A 68 -12.61 -9.46 16.67
CA HIS A 68 -12.63 -10.88 16.34
C HIS A 68 -14.08 -11.39 16.28
N ASN A 69 -14.45 -12.05 15.18
CA ASN A 69 -15.75 -12.70 14.95
C ASN A 69 -17.00 -11.77 14.88
N ASP A 70 -16.88 -10.47 14.56
CA ASP A 70 -18.08 -9.66 14.29
C ASP A 70 -18.66 -9.97 12.89
N SER A 71 -19.52 -10.98 12.83
CA SER A 71 -20.21 -11.39 11.60
C SER A 71 -21.01 -10.26 10.95
N ASN A 72 -21.48 -9.26 11.73
CA ASN A 72 -22.21 -8.13 11.15
C ASN A 72 -21.26 -7.21 10.36
N MET A 73 -20.04 -6.98 10.85
CA MET A 73 -19.05 -6.19 10.10
C MET A 73 -18.61 -6.91 8.84
N ALA A 74 -18.44 -8.25 8.88
CA ALA A 74 -18.12 -9.04 7.69
C ALA A 74 -19.23 -8.94 6.63
N ILE A 75 -20.50 -9.05 7.05
CA ILE A 75 -21.67 -8.89 6.15
C ILE A 75 -21.74 -7.47 5.59
N ALA A 76 -21.52 -6.45 6.42
CA ALA A 76 -21.54 -5.05 6.00
C ALA A 76 -20.44 -4.75 4.99
N LEU A 77 -19.21 -5.16 5.28
CA LEU A 77 -18.06 -5.03 4.40
C LEU A 77 -18.37 -5.61 3.02
N ARG A 78 -18.81 -6.87 2.96
CA ARG A 78 -19.14 -7.52 1.68
C ARG A 78 -20.24 -6.81 0.93
N ARG A 79 -21.33 -6.44 1.62
CA ARG A 79 -22.47 -5.72 1.01
C ARG A 79 -22.03 -4.41 0.37
N TYR A 80 -21.35 -3.55 1.13
CA TYR A 80 -20.95 -2.23 0.64
C TYR A 80 -19.84 -2.34 -0.41
N LEU A 81 -18.94 -3.32 -0.31
CA LEU A 81 -17.95 -3.58 -1.35
C LEU A 81 -18.61 -4.00 -2.67
N ASP A 82 -19.55 -4.94 -2.64
CA ASP A 82 -20.28 -5.40 -3.82
C ASP A 82 -21.03 -4.23 -4.49
N GLN A 83 -21.72 -3.40 -3.70
CA GLN A 83 -22.39 -2.19 -4.20
C GLN A 83 -21.40 -1.16 -4.77
N SER A 84 -20.26 -0.97 -4.11
CA SER A 84 -19.20 -0.07 -4.60
C SER A 84 -18.73 -0.49 -5.98
N LEU A 85 -18.49 -1.78 -6.22
CA LEU A 85 -18.03 -2.29 -7.50
C LEU A 85 -19.06 -2.12 -8.61
N VAL A 86 -20.34 -2.36 -8.30
CA VAL A 86 -21.44 -2.13 -9.26
C VAL A 86 -21.52 -0.65 -9.64
N ASN A 87 -21.59 0.24 -8.66
CA ASN A 87 -21.71 1.68 -8.87
C ASN A 87 -20.47 2.24 -9.60
N HIS A 88 -19.27 1.80 -9.22
CA HIS A 88 -18.02 2.22 -9.84
C HIS A 88 -17.93 1.79 -11.32
N ARG A 89 -18.29 0.54 -11.64
CA ARG A 89 -18.30 0.05 -13.04
C ARG A 89 -19.33 0.77 -13.90
N GLN A 90 -20.51 1.05 -13.35
CA GLN A 90 -21.55 1.81 -14.06
C GLN A 90 -21.09 3.23 -14.36
N ALA A 91 -20.49 3.91 -13.38
CA ALA A 91 -19.94 5.25 -13.55
C ALA A 91 -18.81 5.29 -14.62
N LEU A 92 -17.93 4.29 -14.65
CA LEU A 92 -16.90 4.17 -15.70
C LEU A 92 -17.47 3.90 -17.09
N SER A 93 -18.63 3.26 -17.18
CA SER A 93 -19.24 2.86 -18.46
C SER A 93 -20.08 3.97 -19.10
N ASN A 94 -20.30 5.10 -18.40
CA ASN A 94 -21.16 6.18 -18.88
C ASN A 94 -20.36 7.16 -19.75
N PRO A 95 -20.45 7.11 -21.10
CA PRO A 95 -19.53 7.82 -21.98
C PRO A 95 -19.77 9.34 -22.04
N GLY A 96 -20.88 9.82 -21.48
CA GLY A 96 -21.29 11.23 -21.49
C GLY A 96 -21.05 11.96 -20.17
N GLU A 97 -20.66 11.26 -19.10
CA GLU A 97 -20.41 11.85 -17.80
C GLU A 97 -18.90 12.08 -17.65
N GLU A 98 -18.51 13.33 -17.44
CA GLU A 98 -17.13 13.66 -17.13
C GLU A 98 -16.72 12.93 -15.85
N LEU A 99 -15.62 12.15 -15.90
CA LEU A 99 -15.03 11.50 -14.73
C LEU A 99 -14.97 12.50 -13.56
N SER A 100 -15.71 12.18 -12.50
CA SER A 100 -15.93 13.09 -11.39
C SER A 100 -14.92 12.84 -10.27
N GLU A 101 -14.77 13.83 -9.40
CA GLU A 101 -13.98 13.71 -8.17
C GLU A 101 -14.45 12.52 -7.31
N GLN A 102 -15.77 12.30 -7.26
CA GLN A 102 -16.38 11.15 -6.58
C GLN A 102 -15.85 9.81 -7.10
N LEU A 103 -15.75 9.66 -8.42
CA LEU A 103 -15.30 8.41 -9.03
C LEU A 103 -13.82 8.15 -8.76
N TRP A 104 -12.99 9.19 -8.83
CA TRP A 104 -11.57 9.06 -8.52
C TRP A 104 -11.34 8.77 -7.02
N LEU A 105 -12.01 9.47 -6.10
CA LEU A 105 -11.94 9.19 -4.65
C LEU A 105 -12.49 7.79 -4.30
N SER A 106 -13.51 7.33 -5.02
CA SER A 106 -14.02 5.95 -4.91
C SER A 106 -12.95 4.93 -5.30
N ALA A 107 -12.20 5.17 -6.39
CA ALA A 107 -11.07 4.31 -6.78
C ALA A 107 -9.98 4.28 -5.71
N VAL A 108 -9.65 5.44 -5.12
CA VAL A 108 -8.67 5.55 -4.03
C VAL A 108 -9.12 4.78 -2.78
N LEU A 109 -10.39 4.86 -2.39
CA LEU A 109 -10.92 4.08 -1.27
C LEU A 109 -10.87 2.57 -1.57
N LEU A 110 -11.30 2.19 -2.77
CA LEU A 110 -11.28 0.79 -3.21
C LEU A 110 -9.86 0.22 -3.24
N SER A 111 -8.85 0.98 -3.68
CA SER A 111 -7.46 0.49 -3.70
C SER A 111 -6.96 0.14 -2.30
N HIS A 112 -7.31 0.93 -1.27
CA HIS A 112 -6.95 0.63 0.13
C HIS A 112 -7.70 -0.59 0.66
N ILE A 113 -8.99 -0.73 0.34
CA ILE A 113 -9.79 -1.90 0.74
C ILE A 113 -9.20 -3.18 0.12
N TYR A 114 -8.94 -3.16 -1.19
CA TYR A 114 -8.40 -4.32 -1.90
C TYR A 114 -6.98 -4.66 -1.47
N TRP A 115 -6.15 -3.67 -1.14
CA TRP A 115 -4.85 -3.88 -0.52
C TRP A 115 -4.99 -4.74 0.75
N LEU A 116 -5.81 -4.33 1.71
CA LEU A 116 -5.98 -5.07 2.95
C LEU A 116 -6.67 -6.43 2.75
N LEU A 117 -7.67 -6.51 1.88
CA LEU A 117 -8.38 -7.77 1.59
C LEU A 117 -7.49 -8.82 0.92
N ALA A 118 -6.53 -8.41 0.08
CA ALA A 118 -5.56 -9.34 -0.51
C ALA A 118 -4.69 -10.03 0.55
N HIS A 119 -4.59 -9.44 1.75
CA HIS A 119 -3.83 -9.99 2.88
C HIS A 119 -4.73 -10.67 3.92
N GLN A 120 -6.03 -10.86 3.63
CA GLN A 120 -6.91 -11.57 4.55
C GLN A 120 -6.44 -13.02 4.72
N ALA A 121 -6.11 -13.40 5.95
CA ALA A 121 -5.73 -14.77 6.30
C ALA A 121 -6.93 -15.71 6.12
N GLN A 122 -6.79 -16.67 5.19
CA GLN A 122 -7.73 -17.77 5.01
C GLN A 122 -7.08 -19.07 5.51
N PRO A 123 -7.81 -19.94 6.23
CA PRO A 123 -7.29 -21.23 6.63
C PRO A 123 -6.89 -22.07 5.41
N ASN A 124 -5.65 -22.59 5.40
CA ASN A 124 -5.09 -23.48 4.37
C ASN A 124 -4.94 -22.86 2.97
N GLU A 125 -5.00 -21.53 2.84
CA GLU A 125 -4.72 -20.86 1.57
C GLU A 125 -3.21 -20.67 1.38
N ALA A 126 -2.70 -21.06 0.21
CA ALA A 126 -1.33 -20.78 -0.17
C ALA A 126 -1.16 -19.26 -0.38
N TYR A 127 -0.02 -18.71 0.02
CA TYR A 127 0.24 -17.30 -0.21
C TYR A 127 0.32 -16.99 -1.72
N GLU A 128 -0.33 -15.91 -2.12
CA GLU A 128 -0.19 -15.30 -3.43
C GLU A 128 0.25 -13.85 -3.28
N LEU A 129 1.09 -13.37 -4.20
CA LEU A 129 1.40 -11.95 -4.28
C LEU A 129 0.11 -11.14 -4.55
N PRO A 130 -0.06 -9.95 -3.95
CA PRO A 130 -1.26 -9.13 -4.09
C PRO A 130 -1.32 -8.38 -5.44
N LEU A 131 -1.12 -9.09 -6.56
CA LEU A 131 -1.03 -8.52 -7.91
C LEU A 131 -2.31 -7.76 -8.30
N GLN A 132 -3.48 -8.21 -7.85
CA GLN A 132 -4.74 -7.49 -8.09
C GLN A 132 -4.77 -6.15 -7.35
N ALA A 133 -4.25 -6.07 -6.14
CA ALA A 133 -4.16 -4.80 -5.41
C ALA A 133 -3.22 -3.82 -6.12
N PHE A 134 -2.11 -4.32 -6.70
CA PHE A 134 -1.22 -3.51 -7.53
C PHE A 134 -1.94 -2.93 -8.76
N LYS A 135 -2.77 -3.73 -9.43
CA LYS A 135 -3.59 -3.29 -10.57
C LYS A 135 -4.66 -2.28 -10.18
N MET A 136 -5.30 -2.45 -9.02
CA MET A 136 -6.26 -1.46 -8.50
C MET A 136 -5.59 -0.10 -8.29
N LEU A 137 -4.38 -0.11 -7.71
CA LEU A 137 -3.59 1.10 -7.51
C LEU A 137 -3.12 1.74 -8.83
N GLU A 138 -2.72 0.94 -9.82
CA GLU A 138 -2.41 1.44 -11.16
C GLU A 138 -3.63 2.09 -11.81
N GLY A 139 -4.82 1.50 -11.65
CA GLY A 139 -6.09 2.06 -12.12
C GLY A 139 -6.39 3.45 -11.55
N VAL A 140 -6.05 3.70 -10.28
CA VAL A 140 -6.16 5.05 -9.66
C VAL A 140 -5.30 6.06 -10.42
N GLY A 141 -4.09 5.68 -10.83
CA GLY A 141 -3.19 6.52 -11.62
C GLY A 141 -3.72 6.81 -13.02
N VAL A 142 -4.26 5.80 -13.69
CA VAL A 142 -4.90 5.96 -15.00
C VAL A 142 -6.07 6.95 -14.92
N LEU A 143 -6.93 6.81 -13.92
CA LEU A 143 -8.05 7.74 -13.71
C LEU A 143 -7.57 9.15 -13.38
N PHE A 144 -6.51 9.28 -12.59
CA PHE A 144 -5.91 10.59 -12.31
C PHE A 144 -5.42 11.26 -13.59
N GLU A 145 -4.63 10.57 -14.40
CA GLU A 145 -4.05 11.15 -15.63
C GLU A 145 -5.11 11.60 -16.64
N GLN A 146 -6.22 10.88 -16.73
CA GLN A 146 -7.34 11.25 -17.60
C GLN A 146 -8.01 12.58 -17.18
N LYS A 147 -7.85 13.02 -15.92
CA LYS A 147 -8.46 14.24 -15.37
C LYS A 147 -7.49 15.10 -14.57
N ASN A 148 -6.19 15.02 -14.85
CA ASN A 148 -5.17 15.69 -14.05
C ASN A 148 -5.38 17.21 -13.92
N VAL A 149 -5.88 17.89 -14.96
CA VAL A 149 -6.20 19.34 -14.91
C VAL A 149 -7.37 19.62 -13.97
N PHE A 150 -8.44 18.82 -14.04
CA PHE A 150 -9.61 19.00 -13.18
C PHE A 150 -9.28 18.67 -11.72
N LEU A 151 -8.67 17.50 -11.48
CA LEU A 151 -8.27 17.05 -10.15
C LEU A 151 -7.20 17.98 -9.54
N GLY A 152 -6.28 18.49 -10.37
CA GLY A 152 -5.31 19.50 -9.97
C GLY A 152 -5.94 20.81 -9.49
N ARG A 153 -7.04 21.25 -10.10
CA ARG A 153 -7.80 22.43 -9.62
C ARG A 153 -8.49 22.19 -8.27
N GLN A 154 -8.80 20.93 -7.95
CA GLN A 154 -9.33 20.53 -6.64
C GLN A 154 -8.22 20.29 -5.59
N GLY A 155 -6.94 20.47 -5.97
CA GLY A 155 -5.80 20.32 -5.07
C GLY A 155 -5.20 18.92 -5.01
N TYR A 156 -5.58 18.01 -5.91
CA TYR A 156 -5.00 16.67 -6.02
C TYR A 156 -3.81 16.65 -6.99
N MET A 157 -2.80 15.84 -6.69
CA MET A 157 -1.66 15.55 -7.58
C MET A 157 -1.36 14.07 -7.58
N TRP A 158 -0.88 13.52 -8.70
CA TRP A 158 -0.51 12.11 -8.72
C TRP A 158 0.58 11.80 -7.69
N ILE A 159 0.39 10.73 -6.93
CA ILE A 159 1.33 10.29 -5.89
C ILE A 159 2.70 9.90 -6.45
N GLY A 160 2.76 9.49 -7.71
CA GLY A 160 4.03 9.25 -8.41
C GLY A 160 4.89 10.51 -8.49
N TYR A 161 4.27 11.71 -8.59
CA TYR A 161 4.97 12.99 -8.68
C TYR A 161 5.43 13.56 -7.35
N GLU A 162 5.14 12.87 -6.23
CA GLU A 162 5.58 13.34 -4.93
C GLU A 162 7.12 13.36 -4.82
N ALA A 163 7.66 14.48 -4.34
CA ALA A 163 9.09 14.63 -4.16
C ALA A 163 9.59 13.59 -3.14
N MET A 164 10.70 12.94 -3.49
CA MET A 164 11.36 12.00 -2.59
C MET A 164 11.73 12.65 -1.25
N PRO A 165 11.65 11.92 -0.12
CA PRO A 165 12.05 12.45 1.18
C PRO A 165 13.50 12.94 1.15
N HIS A 166 13.77 13.99 1.94
CA HIS A 166 15.12 14.50 2.07
C HIS A 166 16.03 13.45 2.73
N ILE A 167 17.22 13.26 2.14
CA ILE A 167 18.29 12.43 2.71
C ILE A 167 19.35 13.36 3.28
N ALA A 168 19.64 13.19 4.56
CA ALA A 168 20.74 13.88 5.20
C ALA A 168 22.08 13.33 4.66
N PRO A 169 23.12 14.17 4.53
CA PRO A 169 24.46 13.68 4.24
C PRO A 169 24.89 12.62 5.25
N GLU A 170 25.56 11.56 4.80
CA GLU A 170 25.96 10.42 5.65
C GLU A 170 26.77 10.85 6.88
N ALA A 171 27.63 11.87 6.74
CA ALA A 171 28.41 12.44 7.83
C ALA A 171 27.56 13.06 8.97
N LYS A 172 26.27 13.31 8.74
CA LYS A 172 25.32 13.79 9.76
C LYS A 172 24.53 12.67 10.44
N LEU A 173 24.61 11.44 9.93
CA LEU A 173 23.98 10.27 10.53
C LEU A 173 24.78 9.80 11.74
N SER A 174 24.14 9.13 12.70
CA SER A 174 24.87 8.47 13.78
C SER A 174 25.78 7.35 13.27
N ILE A 175 26.79 6.99 14.05
CA ILE A 175 27.70 5.89 13.72
C ILE A 175 26.91 4.58 13.54
N ALA A 176 25.90 4.33 14.37
CA ALA A 176 25.05 3.14 14.26
C ALA A 176 24.28 3.12 12.93
N ALA A 177 23.65 4.24 12.55
CA ALA A 177 22.95 4.38 11.28
C ALA A 177 23.89 4.19 10.07
N GLN A 178 25.11 4.73 10.11
CA GLN A 178 26.12 4.53 9.06
C GLN A 178 26.51 3.05 8.90
N ILE A 179 26.73 2.34 10.01
CA ILE A 179 27.06 0.90 10.00
C ILE A 179 25.91 0.09 9.40
N GLN A 180 24.66 0.37 9.83
CA GLN A 180 23.50 -0.34 9.29
C GLN A 180 23.30 -0.06 7.80
N LEU A 181 23.44 1.21 7.37
CA LEU A 181 23.33 1.58 5.97
C LEU A 181 24.36 0.86 5.10
N ARG A 182 25.62 0.78 5.55
CA ARG A 182 26.67 0.03 4.84
C ARG A 182 26.33 -1.45 4.71
N SER A 183 25.84 -2.06 5.79
CA SER A 183 25.43 -3.47 5.76
C SER A 183 24.32 -3.73 4.74
N ILE A 184 23.36 -2.81 4.60
CA ILE A 184 22.29 -2.90 3.59
C ILE A 184 22.85 -2.73 2.18
N GLU A 185 23.79 -1.80 1.98
CA GLU A 185 24.45 -1.59 0.68
C GLU A 185 25.24 -2.83 0.25
N GLU A 186 25.93 -3.48 1.18
CA GLU A 186 26.66 -4.74 0.96
C GLU A 186 25.68 -5.88 0.62
N ASP A 187 24.59 -6.05 1.37
CA ASP A 187 23.55 -7.07 1.09
C ASP A 187 22.93 -6.88 -0.31
N LEU A 188 22.56 -5.65 -0.66
CA LEU A 188 21.98 -5.34 -1.98
C LEU A 188 22.99 -5.54 -3.12
N THR A 189 24.27 -5.29 -2.87
CA THR A 189 25.32 -5.51 -3.87
C THR A 189 25.55 -6.99 -4.11
N TYR A 190 25.72 -7.75 -3.02
CA TYR A 190 25.81 -9.21 -3.08
C TYR A 190 24.60 -9.84 -3.79
N LEU A 191 23.39 -9.37 -3.50
CA LEU A 191 22.16 -9.85 -4.13
C LEU A 191 22.17 -9.63 -5.64
N LEU A 192 22.53 -8.44 -6.12
CA LEU A 192 22.55 -8.14 -7.56
C LEU A 192 23.66 -8.91 -8.29
N ASP A 193 24.82 -9.06 -7.67
CA ASP A 193 25.94 -9.81 -8.23
C ASP A 193 25.60 -11.31 -8.35
N ALA A 194 24.92 -11.88 -7.36
CA ALA A 194 24.50 -13.29 -7.38
C ALA A 194 23.48 -13.63 -8.47
N PHE A 195 22.78 -12.62 -9.01
CA PHE A 195 21.85 -12.75 -10.14
C PHE A 195 22.47 -12.27 -11.46
N ASP A 196 23.78 -12.00 -11.49
CA ASP A 196 24.52 -11.51 -12.65
C ASP A 196 23.87 -10.26 -13.30
N VAL A 197 23.22 -9.40 -12.48
CA VAL A 197 22.54 -8.19 -12.97
C VAL A 197 23.46 -7.28 -13.80
N PRO A 198 24.75 -7.10 -13.46
CA PRO A 198 25.65 -6.30 -14.29
C PRO A 198 25.79 -6.79 -15.74
N ALA A 199 25.60 -8.10 -15.99
CA ALA A 199 25.72 -8.75 -17.28
C ALA A 199 24.40 -8.84 -18.07
N LEU A 200 23.26 -8.46 -17.46
CA LEU A 200 21.98 -8.42 -18.15
C LEU A 200 21.94 -7.33 -19.24
N PRO A 201 21.07 -7.48 -20.26
CA PRO A 201 20.78 -6.41 -21.21
C PRO A 201 20.31 -5.13 -20.51
N ASP A 202 20.65 -3.97 -21.06
CA ASP A 202 20.40 -2.67 -20.41
C ASP A 202 18.95 -2.45 -19.99
N ASN A 203 17.98 -2.94 -20.78
CA ASN A 203 16.56 -2.83 -20.45
C ASN A 203 16.22 -3.58 -19.14
N ASP A 204 16.60 -4.85 -19.02
CA ASP A 204 16.36 -5.65 -17.81
C ASP A 204 17.20 -5.16 -16.62
N LYS A 205 18.46 -4.81 -16.87
CA LYS A 205 19.37 -4.27 -15.87
C LYS A 205 18.80 -2.99 -15.24
N SER A 206 18.24 -2.09 -16.05
CA SER A 206 17.68 -0.83 -15.56
C SER A 206 16.54 -1.04 -14.56
N ILE A 207 15.72 -2.08 -14.73
CA ILE A 207 14.61 -2.45 -13.84
C ILE A 207 15.12 -2.77 -12.44
N TYR A 208 16.12 -3.64 -12.34
CA TYR A 208 16.68 -4.04 -11.05
C TYR A 208 17.49 -2.92 -10.39
N ILE A 209 18.21 -2.13 -11.18
CA ILE A 209 18.98 -0.98 -10.67
C ILE A 209 18.04 0.08 -10.10
N GLU A 210 16.95 0.39 -10.78
CA GLU A 210 15.94 1.33 -10.28
C GLU A 210 15.31 0.81 -8.98
N ALA A 211 14.85 -0.45 -8.95
CA ALA A 211 14.26 -1.05 -7.76
C ALA A 211 15.25 -1.09 -6.57
N LYS A 212 16.52 -1.46 -6.79
CA LYS A 212 17.60 -1.36 -5.79
C LYS A 212 17.75 0.07 -5.29
N ASN A 213 17.78 1.05 -6.19
CA ASN A 213 17.96 2.46 -5.82
C ASN A 213 16.78 2.96 -4.97
N TYR A 214 15.56 2.53 -5.27
CA TYR A 214 14.41 2.77 -4.41
C TYR A 214 14.63 2.16 -3.02
N VAL A 215 14.95 0.86 -2.91
CA VAL A 215 15.21 0.21 -1.61
C VAL A 215 16.23 1.04 -0.80
N LEU A 216 17.38 1.33 -1.40
CA LEU A 216 18.47 2.05 -0.75
C LEU A 216 18.08 3.48 -0.36
N HIS A 217 17.35 4.18 -1.22
CA HIS A 217 16.83 5.52 -0.93
C HIS A 217 15.95 5.51 0.32
N HIS A 218 15.03 4.55 0.45
CA HIS A 218 14.15 4.47 1.61
C HIS A 218 14.91 4.20 2.91
N TYR A 219 15.93 3.33 2.88
CA TYR A 219 16.80 3.12 4.06
C TYR A 219 17.59 4.37 4.43
N ARG A 220 18.22 5.05 3.46
CA ARG A 220 18.95 6.30 3.71
C ARG A 220 18.06 7.36 4.35
N ALA A 221 16.85 7.48 3.83
CA ALA A 221 15.91 8.48 4.27
C ALA A 221 15.27 8.09 5.64
N PHE A 222 15.07 6.79 5.90
CA PHE A 222 14.70 6.26 7.23
C PHE A 222 15.73 6.65 8.29
N PHE A 223 17.02 6.41 8.02
CA PHE A 223 18.12 6.78 8.92
C PHE A 223 18.35 8.29 9.02
N SER A 224 17.96 9.05 8.00
CA SER A 224 17.97 10.52 8.03
C SER A 224 16.86 11.13 8.90
N GLY A 225 15.99 10.31 9.50
CA GLY A 225 14.94 10.77 10.38
C GLY A 225 13.71 11.35 9.67
N ALA A 226 13.52 11.09 8.37
CA ALA A 226 12.36 11.64 7.66
C ALA A 226 11.02 11.10 8.21
N ASP A 227 9.94 11.87 8.01
CA ASP A 227 8.64 11.62 8.63
C ASP A 227 8.11 10.18 8.40
N PRO A 228 7.78 9.41 9.46
CA PRO A 228 7.29 8.04 9.34
C PRO A 228 6.06 7.89 8.44
N LYS A 229 5.10 8.82 8.51
CA LYS A 229 3.86 8.75 7.72
C LYS A 229 4.15 8.88 6.22
N THR A 230 5.10 9.73 5.88
CA THR A 230 5.62 9.87 4.52
C THR A 230 6.30 8.59 4.05
N PHE A 231 7.15 7.95 4.87
CA PHE A 231 7.76 6.67 4.47
C PHE A 231 6.76 5.56 4.23
N GLN A 232 5.79 5.41 5.12
CA GLN A 232 4.78 4.36 4.99
C GLN A 232 4.04 4.48 3.66
N ARG A 233 3.67 5.71 3.29
CA ARG A 233 3.11 6.04 1.98
C ARG A 233 4.00 5.60 0.84
N PHE A 234 5.27 5.94 0.86
CA PHE A 234 6.18 5.64 -0.25
C PHE A 234 6.37 4.14 -0.44
N ILE A 235 6.42 3.37 0.66
CA ILE A 235 6.50 1.91 0.60
C ILE A 235 5.17 1.32 0.09
N ALA A 236 4.01 1.82 0.53
CA ALA A 236 2.69 1.33 0.09
C ALA A 236 2.50 1.45 -1.43
N PHE A 237 3.04 2.52 -2.02
CA PHE A 237 2.83 2.84 -3.43
C PHE A 237 4.02 2.48 -4.31
N ILE A 238 5.01 1.76 -3.79
CA ILE A 238 6.27 1.54 -4.49
C ILE A 238 6.11 0.84 -5.85
N VAL A 239 5.14 -0.07 -5.93
CA VAL A 239 4.87 -0.87 -7.13
C VAL A 239 4.39 0.00 -8.32
N VAL A 240 3.77 1.15 -8.04
CA VAL A 240 3.41 2.13 -9.09
C VAL A 240 4.44 3.25 -9.27
N ARG A 241 5.46 3.33 -8.40
CA ARG A 241 6.56 4.30 -8.52
C ARG A 241 7.77 3.74 -9.27
N CYS A 242 8.03 2.44 -9.16
CA CYS A 242 8.96 1.76 -10.05
C CYS A 242 8.44 1.75 -11.48
N GLN A 243 9.35 1.69 -12.45
CA GLN A 243 8.97 1.55 -13.85
C GLN A 243 8.08 0.30 -14.09
N PRO A 244 7.23 0.30 -15.13
CA PRO A 244 6.32 -0.81 -15.42
C PRO A 244 7.00 -2.19 -15.52
N GLY A 245 8.26 -2.22 -15.98
CA GLY A 245 9.05 -3.44 -16.06
C GLY A 245 9.22 -4.16 -14.71
N TYR A 246 9.28 -3.43 -13.59
CA TYR A 246 9.37 -4.04 -12.26
C TYR A 246 8.09 -4.82 -11.89
N ARG A 247 6.92 -4.27 -12.24
CA ARG A 247 5.64 -4.97 -12.05
C ARG A 247 5.58 -6.25 -12.86
N ASN A 248 6.02 -6.21 -14.11
CA ASN A 248 6.07 -7.40 -14.96
C ASN A 248 6.95 -8.50 -14.34
N LYS A 249 8.08 -8.14 -13.71
CA LYS A 249 8.92 -9.11 -12.99
C LYS A 249 8.20 -9.72 -11.78
N LEU A 250 7.47 -8.91 -11.01
CA LEU A 250 6.65 -9.41 -9.89
C LEU A 250 5.52 -10.33 -10.36
N GLU A 251 4.83 -10.00 -11.45
CA GLU A 251 3.79 -10.87 -12.04
C GLU A 251 4.35 -12.20 -12.55
N GLN A 252 5.63 -12.22 -12.95
CA GLN A 252 6.36 -13.41 -13.38
C GLN A 252 6.99 -14.19 -12.21
N TYR A 253 6.74 -13.79 -10.97
CA TYR A 253 7.35 -14.37 -9.77
C TYR A 253 8.89 -14.40 -9.84
N ASP A 254 9.49 -13.35 -10.40
CA ASP A 254 10.94 -13.20 -10.48
C ASP A 254 11.55 -13.14 -9.06
N PRO A 255 12.46 -14.07 -8.69
CA PRO A 255 12.97 -14.15 -7.32
C PRO A 255 13.69 -12.89 -6.86
N LEU A 256 14.44 -12.22 -7.74
CA LEU A 256 15.16 -11.00 -7.40
C LEU A 256 14.18 -9.83 -7.17
N ALA A 257 13.20 -9.65 -8.05
CA ALA A 257 12.19 -8.61 -7.89
C ALA A 257 11.40 -8.78 -6.58
N MET A 258 11.00 -10.01 -6.25
CA MET A 258 10.33 -10.32 -4.99
C MET A 258 11.24 -10.10 -3.77
N ALA A 259 12.52 -10.47 -3.85
CA ALA A 259 13.50 -10.25 -2.78
C ALA A 259 13.75 -8.75 -2.51
N LEU A 260 13.74 -7.91 -3.55
CA LEU A 260 13.80 -6.45 -3.41
C LEU A 260 12.50 -5.90 -2.78
N MET A 261 11.33 -6.44 -3.15
CA MET A 261 10.05 -6.05 -2.54
C MET A 261 10.02 -6.36 -1.04
N ALA A 262 10.45 -7.55 -0.65
CA ALA A 262 10.52 -7.96 0.75
C ALA A 262 11.39 -7.03 1.61
N ARG A 263 12.51 -6.53 1.07
CA ARG A 263 13.38 -5.55 1.76
C ARG A 263 12.67 -4.20 1.95
N MET A 264 11.83 -3.79 1.01
CA MET A 264 11.03 -2.56 1.16
C MET A 264 9.92 -2.75 2.19
N LEU A 265 9.24 -3.89 2.18
CA LEU A 265 8.17 -4.21 3.12
C LEU A 265 8.69 -4.31 4.56
N VAL A 266 9.83 -4.98 4.79
CA VAL A 266 10.34 -5.17 6.14
C VAL A 266 10.83 -3.88 6.79
N LEU A 267 11.16 -2.84 6.02
CA LEU A 267 11.47 -1.51 6.56
C LEU A 267 10.34 -0.94 7.44
N GLN A 268 9.10 -1.40 7.20
CA GLN A 268 7.94 -1.07 8.04
C GLN A 268 8.08 -1.54 9.49
N SER A 269 8.89 -2.57 9.77
CA SER A 269 9.09 -3.08 11.14
C SER A 269 9.81 -2.06 12.04
N GLY A 270 10.60 -1.16 11.45
CA GLY A 270 11.24 -0.03 12.13
C GLY A 270 10.37 1.23 12.18
N LEU A 271 9.16 1.20 11.61
CA LEU A 271 8.21 2.30 11.59
C LEU A 271 7.06 2.01 12.57
N GLY A 272 6.38 3.05 13.06
CA GLY A 272 5.18 2.87 13.88
C GLY A 272 4.07 2.14 13.11
N HIS A 273 3.08 1.58 13.80
CA HIS A 273 1.99 0.87 13.13
C HIS A 273 1.06 1.80 12.34
N ALA A 274 0.81 1.51 11.06
CA ALA A 274 -0.15 2.21 10.21
C ALA A 274 -1.22 1.25 9.68
N TRP A 275 -2.37 1.19 10.35
CA TRP A 275 -3.46 0.26 10.01
C TRP A 275 -3.84 0.25 8.52
N TRP A 276 -3.90 1.42 7.88
CA TRP A 276 -4.32 1.56 6.47
C TRP A 276 -3.40 0.83 5.48
N MET A 277 -2.17 0.52 5.89
CA MET A 277 -1.18 -0.20 5.09
C MET A 277 -0.80 -1.55 5.69
N ASN A 278 -0.53 -1.61 6.99
CA ASN A 278 -0.06 -2.82 7.66
C ASN A 278 -1.20 -3.76 8.06
N GLY A 279 -2.46 -3.29 7.99
CA GLY A 279 -3.63 -4.00 8.46
C GLY A 279 -3.55 -4.37 9.94
N ARG A 280 -4.35 -5.34 10.37
CA ARG A 280 -4.36 -5.90 11.73
C ARG A 280 -5.13 -7.21 11.76
N GLY A 281 -4.74 -8.11 12.66
CA GLY A 281 -5.45 -9.38 12.88
C GLY A 281 -5.39 -10.21 11.61
N ASP A 282 -6.56 -10.60 11.09
CA ASP A 282 -6.66 -11.37 9.84
C ASP A 282 -6.10 -10.62 8.62
N TYR A 283 -5.85 -9.30 8.69
CA TYR A 283 -5.35 -8.50 7.57
C TYR A 283 -3.89 -8.05 7.76
N GLU A 284 -3.12 -8.67 8.66
CA GLU A 284 -1.71 -8.32 8.86
C GLU A 284 -0.91 -8.52 7.57
N VAL A 285 -0.16 -7.50 7.16
CA VAL A 285 0.50 -7.44 5.85
C VAL A 285 1.99 -7.79 5.91
N ILE A 286 2.74 -7.25 6.88
CA ILE A 286 4.21 -7.29 6.82
C ILE A 286 4.71 -8.73 6.98
N GLU A 287 4.26 -9.42 8.03
CA GLU A 287 4.68 -10.79 8.29
C GLU A 287 4.11 -11.72 7.21
N ARG A 288 2.83 -11.55 6.84
CA ARG A 288 2.21 -12.33 5.76
C ARG A 288 3.00 -12.24 4.46
N ASP A 289 3.35 -11.05 4.00
CA ASP A 289 4.06 -10.87 2.74
C ASP A 289 5.50 -11.35 2.79
N VAL A 290 6.26 -10.99 3.83
CA VAL A 290 7.68 -11.37 3.89
C VAL A 290 7.83 -12.89 4.02
N ARG A 291 6.96 -13.56 4.80
CA ARG A 291 6.95 -15.02 4.90
C ARG A 291 6.43 -15.67 3.63
N GLY A 292 5.33 -15.16 3.08
CA GLY A 292 4.72 -15.65 1.85
C GLY A 292 5.64 -15.56 0.64
N ILE A 293 6.35 -14.44 0.47
CA ILE A 293 7.37 -14.28 -0.58
C ILE A 293 8.46 -15.35 -0.44
N ARG A 294 8.90 -15.67 0.78
CA ARG A 294 9.88 -16.74 1.02
C ARG A 294 9.35 -18.13 0.63
N GLU A 295 8.05 -18.37 0.77
CA GLU A 295 7.42 -19.63 0.33
C GLU A 295 7.37 -19.74 -1.20
N LEU A 296 7.12 -18.63 -1.89
CA LEU A 296 7.10 -18.56 -3.37
C LEU A 296 8.48 -18.75 -4.00
N ILE A 297 9.56 -18.40 -3.29
CA ILE A 297 10.92 -18.48 -3.83
C ILE A 297 11.41 -19.95 -3.89
N PRO A 298 11.97 -20.39 -5.05
CA PRO A 298 12.54 -21.72 -5.20
C PRO A 298 13.56 -22.06 -4.11
N ALA A 299 13.57 -23.32 -3.67
CA ALA A 299 14.37 -23.74 -2.51
C ALA A 299 15.86 -23.39 -2.59
N ASN A 300 16.46 -23.49 -3.79
CA ASN A 300 17.86 -23.15 -4.06
C ASN A 300 18.15 -21.63 -4.01
N LEU A 301 17.13 -20.79 -4.09
CA LEU A 301 17.23 -19.33 -4.04
C LEU A 301 16.68 -18.73 -2.74
N ARG A 302 16.15 -19.53 -1.81
CA ARG A 302 15.53 -19.01 -0.57
C ARG A 302 16.44 -18.14 0.29
N TRP A 303 17.76 -18.31 0.16
CA TRP A 303 18.76 -17.50 0.86
C TRP A 303 18.59 -15.99 0.61
N VAL A 304 18.01 -15.58 -0.54
CA VAL A 304 17.76 -14.16 -0.86
C VAL A 304 16.80 -13.49 0.12
N MET A 305 16.01 -14.29 0.86
CA MET A 305 15.06 -13.85 1.87
C MET A 305 15.61 -13.92 3.30
N ASP A 306 16.85 -14.39 3.50
CA ASP A 306 17.42 -14.52 4.84
C ASP A 306 17.52 -13.16 5.52
N TRP A 307 18.01 -12.14 4.82
CA TRP A 307 18.11 -10.79 5.37
C TRP A 307 16.76 -10.19 5.78
N PRO A 308 15.73 -10.11 4.90
CA PRO A 308 14.43 -9.57 5.31
C PRO A 308 13.75 -10.43 6.40
N CYS A 309 13.93 -11.75 6.40
CA CYS A 309 13.43 -12.59 7.50
C CYS A 309 14.11 -12.26 8.83
N LYS A 310 15.44 -12.07 8.86
CA LYS A 310 16.17 -11.69 10.08
C LYS A 310 15.73 -10.33 10.63
N VAL A 311 15.38 -9.38 9.77
CA VAL A 311 14.82 -8.10 10.21
C VAL A 311 13.42 -8.28 10.78
N LEU A 312 12.57 -9.09 10.12
CA LEU A 312 11.22 -9.41 10.60
C LEU A 312 11.27 -10.11 11.97
N ASP A 313 12.18 -11.06 12.12
CA ASP A 313 12.43 -11.85 13.33
C ASP A 313 13.15 -11.06 14.45
N ARG A 314 13.49 -9.79 14.18
CA ARG A 314 14.20 -8.88 15.10
C ARG A 314 15.61 -9.36 15.49
N GLU A 315 16.20 -10.25 14.70
CA GLU A 315 17.63 -10.57 14.78
C GLU A 315 18.48 -9.38 14.30
N ILE A 316 17.95 -8.63 13.32
CA ILE A 316 18.48 -7.34 12.89
C ILE A 316 17.45 -6.27 13.28
N ILE A 317 17.85 -5.35 14.17
CA ILE A 317 16.97 -4.28 14.65
C ILE A 317 17.28 -2.99 13.88
N LEU A 318 16.30 -2.51 13.11
CA LEU A 318 16.35 -1.20 12.47
C LEU A 318 15.99 -0.14 13.51
N THR A 319 16.97 0.67 13.93
CA THR A 319 16.76 1.75 14.90
C THR A 319 16.85 3.10 14.23
N ARG A 320 15.88 3.97 14.53
CA ARG A 320 15.94 5.40 14.24
C ARG A 320 16.46 6.11 15.48
N ASP A 321 17.34 7.09 15.29
CA ASP A 321 17.76 7.99 16.36
C ASP A 321 16.65 8.97 16.76
#